data_AF-A0A5J4N617-F1
#
_entry.id   AF-A0A5J4N617-F1
#
_cell.length_a   1.000
_cell.length_b   1.000
_cell.length_c   1.000
_cell.angle_alpha   90.00
_cell.angle_beta   90.00
_cell.angle_gamma   90.00
#
_symmetry.space_group_name_H-M   'P 1'
#
loop_
_entity.id
_entity.type
_entity.pdbx_description
1 polymer ?
#
loop_
_entity_poly.entity_id
_entity_poly.type
_entity_poly.pdbx_seq_one_letter_code
_entity_poly.pdbx_strand_id
1 'polypeptide(L)'
;MPRDFLLVVGDELIEASMTWRSRYFDFVAYRPLILDYWRRGAKWTVAPKPTDFKKLIDETVSQRLDAGTSDKSRIGTVTTESEPCFDAADFIRAGRDIFGQRSQVTNLTGIDWLRRHLAPRGIRVHQLTFEDPRPMHIDATFVLVKPGIALQNPERPCHQTKQFKAAGWDVVDVPIPLMNK
;
A
#
# COMPACT_ATOMS: atom_id res chain seq x y z
N MET A 1 1.32 10.83 6.95
CA MET A 1 0.94 10.03 8.13
C MET A 1 1.99 8.94 8.37
N PRO A 2 2.23 8.45 9.61
CA PRO A 2 3.22 7.40 9.86
C PRO A 2 2.95 6.11 9.08
N ARG A 3 1.67 5.76 8.90
CA ARG A 3 1.23 4.53 8.21
C ARG A 3 1.66 4.48 6.74
N ASP A 4 1.66 5.63 6.07
CA ASP A 4 2.04 5.74 4.65
C ASP A 4 3.53 5.48 4.44
N PHE A 5 4.35 5.75 5.44
CA PHE A 5 5.79 5.74 5.33
C PHE A 5 6.42 4.49 5.95
N LEU A 6 5.93 4.00 7.09
CA LEU A 6 6.60 2.96 7.87
C LEU A 6 5.79 1.67 7.93
N LEU A 7 6.32 0.61 7.33
CA LEU A 7 5.81 -0.76 7.46
C LEU A 7 6.63 -1.53 8.50
N VAL A 8 5.97 -2.17 9.46
CA VAL A 8 6.63 -3.01 10.46
C VAL A 8 6.32 -4.47 10.18
N VAL A 9 7.34 -5.30 9.96
CA VAL A 9 7.20 -6.74 9.66
C VAL A 9 8.05 -7.56 10.62
N GLY A 10 7.41 -8.14 11.63
CA GLY A 10 8.11 -8.79 12.74
C GLY A 10 8.95 -7.78 13.53
N ASP A 11 10.26 -8.03 13.57
CA ASP A 11 11.31 -7.23 14.20
C ASP A 11 11.91 -6.14 13.27
N GLU A 12 11.35 -5.94 12.07
CA GLU A 12 11.92 -5.06 11.05
C GLU A 12 11.05 -3.84 10.76
N LEU A 13 11.69 -2.67 10.79
CA LEU A 13 11.18 -1.37 10.35
C LEU A 13 11.57 -1.15 8.89
N ILE A 14 10.59 -1.07 7.99
CA ILE A 14 10.79 -0.86 6.56
C ILE A 14 10.27 0.53 6.19
N GLU A 15 11.18 1.42 5.80
CA GLU A 15 10.83 2.72 5.22
C GLU A 15 10.37 2.53 3.78
N ALA A 16 9.16 2.98 3.47
CA ALA A 16 8.63 2.98 2.14
C ALA A 16 9.39 3.95 1.23
N SER A 17 9.37 3.65 -0.07
CA SER A 17 10.04 4.46 -1.09
C SER A 17 9.47 5.89 -1.18
N MET A 18 8.14 6.04 -1.01
CA MET A 18 7.33 7.23 -1.25
C MET A 18 7.30 7.65 -2.73
N THR A 19 6.13 8.09 -3.20
CA THR A 19 5.92 8.49 -4.61
C THR A 19 5.74 9.99 -4.80
N TRP A 20 5.25 10.69 -3.78
CA TRP A 20 5.08 12.13 -3.84
C TRP A 20 6.42 12.84 -3.59
N ARG A 21 6.82 13.74 -4.50
CA ARG A 21 8.05 14.55 -4.36
C ARG A 21 8.09 15.32 -3.04
N SER A 22 6.94 15.85 -2.61
CA SER A 22 6.80 16.58 -1.33
C SER A 22 7.04 15.72 -0.08
N ARG A 23 6.96 14.39 -0.22
CA ARG A 23 7.11 13.42 0.87
C ARG A 23 8.45 12.70 0.87
N TYR A 24 9.38 13.13 0.02
CA TYR A 24 10.69 12.49 -0.14
C TYR A 24 11.46 12.39 1.18
N PHE A 25 11.34 13.42 2.02
CA PHE A 25 12.02 13.55 3.31
C PHE A 25 11.12 13.27 4.52
N ASP A 26 9.95 12.64 4.34
CA ASP A 26 9.03 12.28 5.46
C ASP A 26 9.76 11.50 6.57
N PHE A 27 10.76 10.70 6.19
CA PHE A 27 11.57 9.90 7.11
C PHE A 27 12.31 10.72 8.18
N VAL A 28 12.63 11.99 7.89
CA VAL A 28 13.43 12.84 8.79
C VAL A 28 12.72 13.02 10.13
N ALA A 29 11.40 13.15 10.11
CA ALA A 29 10.59 13.30 11.32
C ALA A 29 10.61 12.06 12.23
N TYR A 30 10.82 10.86 11.66
CA TYR A 30 10.80 9.59 12.40
C TYR A 30 12.20 9.07 12.74
N ARG A 31 13.25 9.69 12.20
CA ARG A 31 14.65 9.24 12.35
C ARG A 31 15.08 9.05 13.82
N PRO A 32 14.76 9.94 14.79
CA PRO A 32 15.14 9.71 16.18
C PRO A 32 14.55 8.43 16.77
N LEU A 33 13.29 8.12 16.44
CA LEU A 33 12.59 6.94 16.93
C LEU A 33 13.10 5.65 16.27
N ILE A 34 13.34 5.68 14.95
CA ILE A 34 13.91 4.54 14.21
C ILE A 34 15.31 4.20 14.74
N LEU A 35 16.14 5.22 14.99
CA LEU A 35 17.47 5.03 15.58
C LEU A 35 17.41 4.44 16.99
N ASP A 36 16.45 4.86 17.81
CA ASP A 36 16.26 4.28 19.14
C ASP A 36 15.88 2.79 19.07
N TYR A 37 14.91 2.42 18.22
CA TYR A 37 14.55 1.01 18.03
C TYR A 37 15.71 0.18 17.48
N TRP A 38 16.44 0.73 16.50
CA TRP A 38 17.61 0.06 15.92
C TRP A 38 18.71 -0.18 16.96
N ARG A 39 19.01 0.80 17.82
CA ARG A 39 19.96 0.65 18.94
C ARG A 39 19.53 -0.44 19.93
N ARG A 40 18.23 -0.69 20.04
CA ARG A 40 17.64 -1.75 20.87
C ARG A 40 17.48 -3.09 20.14
N GLY A 41 18.04 -3.22 18.94
CA GLY A 41 18.12 -4.48 18.19
C GLY A 41 17.07 -4.68 17.09
N ALA A 42 16.22 -3.68 16.83
CA ALA A 42 15.31 -3.77 15.68
C ALA A 42 16.08 -3.74 14.36
N LYS A 43 15.62 -4.50 13.37
CA LYS A 43 16.12 -4.40 12.00
C LYS A 43 15.57 -3.13 11.37
N TRP A 44 16.38 -2.49 10.55
CA TRP A 44 16.00 -1.27 9.86
C TRP A 44 16.40 -1.37 8.39
N THR A 45 15.41 -1.21 7.53
CA THR A 45 15.53 -1.28 6.07
C THR A 45 14.95 -0.01 5.45
N VAL A 46 15.64 0.51 4.43
CA VAL A 46 15.15 1.60 3.60
C VAL A 46 14.93 1.07 2.18
N ALA A 47 13.69 1.10 1.70
CA ALA A 47 13.40 0.72 0.33
C ALA A 47 14.04 1.70 -0.68
N PRO A 48 14.32 1.28 -1.92
CA PRO A 48 14.88 2.15 -2.95
C PRO A 48 14.06 3.44 -3.09
N LYS A 49 14.72 4.58 -2.91
CA LYS A 49 14.08 5.89 -3.09
C LYS A 49 14.04 6.23 -4.58
N PRO A 50 12.89 6.65 -5.13
CA PRO A 50 12.80 7.08 -6.51
C PRO A 50 13.74 8.25 -6.80
N THR A 51 14.21 8.35 -8.04
CA THR A 51 15.19 9.36 -8.46
C THR A 51 14.76 10.11 -9.72
N ASP A 52 14.03 9.47 -10.63
CA ASP A 52 13.58 10.04 -11.90
C ASP A 52 12.07 10.18 -11.90
N PHE A 53 11.57 11.15 -11.13
CA PHE A 53 10.14 11.43 -11.05
C PHE A 53 9.50 11.86 -12.37
N LYS A 54 10.29 12.22 -13.39
CA LYS A 54 9.76 12.53 -14.73
C LYS A 54 9.40 11.25 -15.48
N LYS A 55 10.17 10.17 -15.30
CA LYS A 55 9.82 8.85 -15.84
C LYS A 55 8.84 8.11 -14.95
N LEU A 56 8.90 8.31 -13.63
CA LEU A 56 8.02 7.62 -12.69
C LEU A 56 6.57 8.07 -12.81
N ILE A 57 6.32 9.36 -13.08
CA ILE A 57 4.96 9.91 -13.11
C ILE A 57 4.48 10.09 -14.56
N ASP A 58 3.40 9.42 -14.92
CA ASP A 58 2.66 9.69 -16.16
C ASP A 58 1.80 10.94 -15.97
N GLU A 59 2.34 12.08 -16.38
CA GLU A 59 1.68 13.39 -16.29
C GLU A 59 0.34 13.42 -17.04
N THR A 60 0.18 12.63 -18.12
CA THR A 60 -1.06 12.58 -18.90
C THR A 60 -2.17 11.87 -18.13
N VAL A 61 -1.84 10.81 -17.39
CA VAL A 61 -2.79 10.14 -16.50
C VAL A 61 -3.11 11.04 -15.29
N SER A 62 -2.10 11.68 -14.70
CA SER A 62 -2.28 12.60 -13.57
C SER A 62 -3.25 13.73 -13.91
N GLN A 63 -3.03 14.43 -15.03
CA GLN A 63 -3.88 15.55 -15.47
C GLN A 63 -5.33 15.12 -15.75
N ARG A 64 -5.54 13.93 -16.31
CA ARG A 64 -6.90 13.40 -16.54
C ARG A 64 -7.64 13.15 -15.23
N LEU A 65 -6.96 12.61 -14.23
CA LEU A 65 -7.54 12.42 -12.90
C LEU A 65 -7.83 13.77 -12.24
N ASP A 66 -6.92 14.74 -12.32
CA ASP A 66 -7.17 16.09 -11.79
C ASP A 66 -8.39 16.75 -12.44
N ALA A 67 -8.62 16.49 -13.73
CA ALA A 67 -9.81 16.93 -14.47
C ALA A 67 -11.09 16.11 -14.19
N GLY A 68 -11.11 15.23 -13.19
CA GLY A 68 -12.29 14.44 -12.85
C GLY A 68 -12.47 13.15 -13.65
N THR A 69 -11.64 12.89 -14.66
CA THR A 69 -11.79 11.72 -15.55
C THR A 69 -11.18 10.47 -14.90
N SER A 70 -12.00 9.50 -14.51
CA SER A 70 -11.53 8.19 -14.05
C SER A 70 -11.67 7.13 -15.14
N ASP A 71 -10.55 6.55 -15.56
CA ASP A 71 -10.53 5.37 -16.43
C ASP A 71 -10.57 4.10 -15.56
N LYS A 72 -11.74 3.46 -15.50
CA LYS A 72 -11.91 2.19 -14.77
C LYS A 72 -11.12 1.03 -15.36
N SER A 73 -10.65 1.13 -16.61
CA SER A 73 -9.81 0.10 -17.24
C SER A 73 -8.35 0.17 -16.81
N ARG A 74 -7.91 1.30 -16.21
CA ARG A 74 -6.51 1.59 -15.85
C ARG A 74 -6.37 2.16 -14.44
N ILE A 75 -6.86 1.42 -13.46
CA ILE A 75 -6.78 1.76 -12.03
C ILE A 75 -5.32 1.78 -11.52
N GLY A 76 -4.94 2.84 -10.81
CA GLY A 76 -3.61 2.95 -10.17
C GLY A 76 -2.44 3.04 -11.14
N THR A 77 -2.53 3.93 -12.15
CA THR A 77 -1.56 4.00 -13.26
C THR A 77 -0.88 5.37 -13.43
N VAL A 78 -1.01 6.29 -12.47
CA VAL A 78 -0.21 7.53 -12.44
C VAL A 78 1.28 7.20 -12.35
N THR A 79 1.65 6.17 -11.60
CA THR A 79 3.02 5.68 -11.57
C THR A 79 3.28 4.67 -12.68
N THR A 80 4.36 4.87 -13.41
CA THR A 80 4.94 3.89 -14.34
C THR A 80 5.73 2.82 -13.58
N GLU A 81 6.32 1.87 -14.30
CA GLU A 81 7.19 0.82 -13.75
C GLU A 81 8.68 1.12 -13.96
N SER A 82 9.05 2.41 -14.15
CA SER A 82 10.43 2.81 -14.40
C SER A 82 11.37 2.57 -13.22
N GLU A 83 10.86 2.66 -11.99
CA GLU A 83 11.56 2.34 -10.74
C GLU A 83 10.56 1.88 -9.67
N PRO A 84 10.96 1.10 -8.64
CA PRO A 84 10.07 0.69 -7.57
C PRO A 84 9.54 1.91 -6.81
N CYS A 85 8.20 2.01 -6.65
CA CYS A 85 7.60 3.00 -5.77
C CYS A 85 6.37 2.41 -5.05
N PHE A 86 6.19 2.81 -3.79
CA PHE A 86 5.11 2.39 -2.91
C PHE A 86 5.02 3.25 -1.66
N ASP A 87 3.79 3.39 -1.17
CA ASP A 87 3.47 3.81 0.19
C ASP A 87 3.17 2.56 1.04
N ALA A 88 3.64 2.53 2.29
CA ALA A 88 3.43 1.41 3.21
C ALA A 88 1.94 1.17 3.52
N ALA A 89 1.09 2.20 3.41
CA ALA A 89 -0.35 2.13 3.66
C ALA A 89 -1.14 1.41 2.57
N ASP A 90 -0.52 1.07 1.42
CA ASP A 90 -1.12 0.14 0.45
C ASP A 90 -0.99 -1.32 0.87
N PHE A 91 -0.31 -1.62 1.98
CA PHE A 91 -0.10 -2.97 2.49
C PHE A 91 -0.75 -3.18 3.85
N ILE A 92 -1.49 -4.29 3.98
CA ILE A 92 -2.05 -4.76 5.25
C ILE A 92 -1.52 -6.16 5.58
N ARG A 93 -1.34 -6.44 6.87
CA ARG A 93 -0.62 -7.62 7.37
C ARG A 93 -1.56 -8.60 8.07
N ALA A 94 -1.36 -9.89 7.80
CA ALA A 94 -1.98 -11.04 8.47
C ALA A 94 -0.92 -12.11 8.77
N GLY A 95 0.05 -11.77 9.62
CA GLY A 95 1.13 -12.69 9.99
C GLY A 95 2.08 -12.98 8.83
N ARG A 96 2.05 -14.20 8.29
CA ARG A 96 2.90 -14.61 7.15
C ARG A 96 2.39 -14.13 5.81
N ASP A 97 1.19 -13.57 5.76
CA ASP A 97 0.59 -13.03 4.54
C ASP A 97 0.47 -11.52 4.66
N ILE A 98 0.94 -10.82 3.64
CA ILE A 98 0.76 -9.38 3.46
C ILE A 98 -0.03 -9.20 2.18
N PHE A 99 -1.04 -8.35 2.22
CA PHE A 99 -1.89 -8.03 1.10
C PHE A 99 -1.62 -6.59 0.70
N GLY A 100 -1.18 -6.39 -0.54
CA GLY A 100 -0.94 -5.08 -1.14
C GLY A 100 -1.92 -4.81 -2.28
N GLN A 101 -2.10 -3.54 -2.64
CA GLN A 101 -2.79 -3.17 -3.88
C GLN A 101 -1.88 -2.33 -4.78
N ARG A 102 -2.09 -2.46 -6.09
CA ARG A 102 -1.60 -1.44 -7.02
C ARG A 102 -2.45 -0.19 -6.83
N SER A 103 -1.80 0.97 -6.69
CA SER A 103 -2.46 2.25 -6.44
C SER A 103 -1.81 3.37 -7.27
N GLN A 104 -2.26 4.62 -7.12
CA GLN A 104 -1.58 5.76 -7.75
C GLN A 104 -0.19 6.04 -7.16
N VAL A 105 0.15 5.45 -6.01
CA VAL A 105 1.43 5.64 -5.32
C VAL A 105 2.21 4.33 -5.13
N THR A 106 1.64 3.19 -5.49
CA THR A 106 2.25 1.87 -5.37
C THR A 106 2.17 1.12 -6.70
N ASN A 107 3.32 0.96 -7.35
CA ASN A 107 3.43 0.27 -8.63
C ASN A 107 3.75 -1.23 -8.47
N LEU A 108 3.69 -1.99 -9.56
CA LEU A 108 3.91 -3.44 -9.51
C LEU A 108 5.36 -3.76 -9.12
N THR A 109 6.31 -2.95 -9.56
CA THR A 109 7.73 -3.07 -9.22
C THR A 109 7.99 -2.86 -7.73
N GLY A 110 7.25 -1.94 -7.08
CA GLY A 110 7.29 -1.71 -5.64
C GLY A 110 6.71 -2.87 -4.84
N ILE A 111 5.57 -3.41 -5.26
CA ILE A 111 5.00 -4.64 -4.68
C ILE A 111 5.98 -5.81 -4.82
N ASP A 112 6.60 -5.96 -5.98
CA ASP A 112 7.54 -7.05 -6.24
C ASP A 112 8.84 -6.89 -5.45
N TRP A 113 9.34 -5.66 -5.26
CA TRP A 113 10.45 -5.38 -4.37
C TRP A 113 10.15 -5.88 -2.95
N LEU A 114 8.99 -5.52 -2.39
CA LEU A 114 8.59 -5.96 -1.04
C LEU A 114 8.44 -7.48 -0.97
N ARG A 115 7.85 -8.10 -2.01
CA ARG A 115 7.72 -9.54 -2.13
C ARG A 115 9.08 -10.24 -2.07
N ARG A 116 10.04 -9.82 -2.90
CA ARG A 116 11.39 -10.42 -2.93
C ARG A 116 12.15 -10.19 -1.64
N HIS A 117 12.03 -9.01 -1.05
CA HIS A 117 12.67 -8.65 0.23
C HIS A 117 12.20 -9.55 1.38
N LEU A 118 10.90 -9.84 1.44
CA LEU A 118 10.30 -10.61 2.53
C LEU A 118 10.25 -12.12 2.29
N ALA A 119 10.39 -12.59 1.05
CA ALA A 119 10.34 -14.01 0.70
C ALA A 119 11.35 -14.90 1.47
N PRO A 120 12.62 -14.50 1.70
CA PRO A 120 13.56 -15.29 2.50
C PRO A 120 13.11 -15.51 3.95
N ARG A 121 12.22 -14.67 4.47
CA ARG A 121 11.63 -14.81 5.82
C ARG A 121 10.39 -15.72 5.83
N GLY A 122 10.01 -16.29 4.69
CA GLY A 122 8.79 -17.08 4.53
C GLY A 122 7.52 -16.24 4.67
N ILE A 123 7.58 -14.95 4.30
CA ILE A 123 6.45 -14.04 4.28
C ILE A 123 6.02 -13.83 2.82
N ARG A 124 4.72 -13.95 2.57
CA ARG A 124 4.11 -13.91 1.23
C ARG A 124 3.44 -12.57 1.03
N VAL A 125 3.67 -11.94 -0.12
CA VAL A 125 3.02 -10.68 -0.51
C VAL A 125 2.08 -10.94 -1.69
N HIS A 126 0.78 -10.80 -1.43
CA HIS A 126 -0.32 -11.01 -2.37
C HIS A 126 -0.84 -9.68 -2.88
N GLN A 127 -1.26 -9.64 -4.14
CA GLN A 127 -1.91 -8.47 -4.70
C GLN A 127 -3.43 -8.64 -4.62
N LEU A 128 -4.11 -7.62 -4.10
CA LEU A 128 -5.55 -7.44 -4.17
C LEU A 128 -5.90 -6.35 -5.19
N THR A 129 -7.12 -6.43 -5.71
CA THR A 129 -7.67 -5.46 -6.67
C THR A 129 -9.10 -5.13 -6.32
N PHE A 130 -9.49 -3.88 -6.55
CA PHE A 130 -10.78 -3.32 -6.13
C PHE A 130 -11.40 -2.49 -7.26
N GLU A 131 -12.71 -2.30 -7.19
CA GLU A 131 -13.45 -1.30 -7.99
C GLU A 131 -13.23 0.13 -7.45
N ASP A 132 -11.97 0.57 -7.32
CA ASP A 132 -11.61 1.91 -6.86
C ASP A 132 -11.06 2.75 -8.02
N PRO A 133 -11.72 3.84 -8.45
CA PRO A 133 -11.25 4.66 -9.57
C PRO A 133 -9.99 5.47 -9.25
N ARG A 134 -9.67 5.71 -7.97
CA ARG A 134 -8.54 6.57 -7.54
C ARG A 134 -7.86 5.99 -6.30
N PRO A 135 -7.31 4.77 -6.38
CA PRO A 135 -6.77 4.10 -5.21
C PRO A 135 -5.54 4.83 -4.68
N MET A 136 -5.54 5.07 -3.39
CA MET A 136 -4.39 5.43 -2.59
C MET A 136 -4.66 4.91 -1.19
N HIS A 137 -3.80 3.99 -0.75
CA HIS A 137 -3.88 3.29 0.54
C HIS A 137 -5.05 2.30 0.61
N ILE A 138 -4.81 1.14 1.22
CA ILE A 138 -5.76 0.03 1.22
C ILE A 138 -6.67 0.04 2.46
N ASP A 139 -6.26 0.75 3.51
CA ASP A 139 -6.83 0.68 4.86
C ASP A 139 -8.17 1.41 5.04
N ALA A 140 -8.65 2.13 4.02
CA ALA A 140 -10.03 2.61 3.92
C ALA A 140 -10.90 1.81 2.95
N THR A 141 -10.33 0.77 2.33
CA THR A 141 -10.98 -0.09 1.33
C THR A 141 -11.14 -1.52 1.85
N PHE A 142 -10.10 -2.10 2.45
CA PHE A 142 -10.09 -3.46 2.96
C PHE A 142 -9.19 -3.59 4.19
N VAL A 143 -9.78 -3.93 5.34
CA VAL A 143 -9.08 -4.00 6.63
C VAL A 143 -9.22 -5.39 7.25
N LEU A 144 -8.13 -5.92 7.79
CA LEU A 144 -8.11 -7.18 8.54
C LEU A 144 -8.15 -6.83 10.04
N VAL A 145 -9.26 -7.14 10.71
CA VAL A 145 -9.49 -6.68 12.08
C VAL A 145 -8.98 -7.69 13.11
N LYS A 146 -9.28 -8.97 12.87
CA LYS A 146 -8.82 -10.09 13.68
C LYS A 146 -8.72 -11.34 12.79
N PRO A 147 -8.10 -12.44 13.26
CA PRO A 147 -8.07 -13.69 12.51
C PRO A 147 -9.47 -14.10 12.05
N GLY A 148 -9.64 -14.24 10.74
CA GLY A 148 -10.91 -14.65 10.11
C GLY A 148 -11.96 -13.55 9.95
N ILE A 149 -11.67 -12.28 10.23
CA ILE A 149 -12.61 -11.16 9.94
C ILE A 149 -11.91 -10.04 9.17
N ALA A 150 -12.47 -9.73 8.01
CA ALA A 150 -12.14 -8.57 7.20
C ALA A 150 -13.33 -7.62 7.08
N LEU A 151 -13.06 -6.32 7.10
CA LEU A 151 -14.02 -5.27 6.78
C LEU A 151 -13.74 -4.77 5.37
N GLN A 152 -14.80 -4.61 4.59
CA GLN A 152 -14.75 -4.13 3.22
C GLN A 152 -15.58 -2.87 3.07
N ASN A 153 -15.05 -1.90 2.33
CA ASN A 153 -15.82 -0.77 1.85
C ASN A 153 -16.80 -1.24 0.75
N PRO A 154 -18.14 -1.10 0.96
CA PRO A 154 -19.13 -1.60 -0.01
C PRO A 154 -19.06 -0.89 -1.37
N GLU A 155 -18.51 0.33 -1.43
CA GLU A 155 -18.36 1.07 -2.68
C GLU A 155 -17.13 0.64 -3.49
N ARG A 156 -16.22 -0.15 -2.89
CA ARG A 156 -14.95 -0.58 -3.48
C ARG A 156 -14.73 -2.08 -3.25
N PRO A 157 -15.62 -2.95 -3.78
CA PRO A 157 -15.55 -4.38 -3.51
C PRO A 157 -14.23 -5.01 -3.97
N CYS A 158 -13.71 -5.94 -3.16
CA CYS A 158 -12.52 -6.72 -3.45
C CYS A 158 -12.82 -7.85 -4.45
N HIS A 159 -12.08 -7.91 -5.56
CA HIS A 159 -12.23 -8.98 -6.54
C HIS A 159 -11.84 -10.37 -5.98
N GLN A 160 -11.01 -10.40 -4.93
CA GLN A 160 -10.54 -11.63 -4.29
C GLN A 160 -11.39 -12.05 -3.07
N THR A 161 -12.58 -11.47 -2.88
CA THR A 161 -13.47 -11.81 -1.75
C THR A 161 -13.78 -13.30 -1.66
N LYS A 162 -13.95 -13.99 -2.79
CA LYS A 162 -14.23 -15.45 -2.81
C LYS A 162 -13.09 -16.26 -2.21
N GLN A 163 -11.84 -15.85 -2.45
CA GLN A 163 -10.63 -16.50 -1.94
C GLN A 163 -10.53 -16.34 -0.43
N PHE A 164 -10.84 -15.15 0.11
CA PHE A 164 -10.92 -14.94 1.56
C PHE A 164 -12.00 -15.81 2.20
N LYS A 165 -13.21 -15.84 1.63
CA LYS A 165 -14.31 -16.68 2.12
C LYS A 165 -13.96 -18.18 2.07
N ALA A 166 -13.31 -18.64 1.00
CA ALA A 166 -12.82 -20.01 0.89
C ALA A 166 -11.73 -20.34 1.92
N ALA A 167 -10.94 -19.35 2.35
CA ALA A 167 -9.98 -19.48 3.43
C ALA A 167 -10.59 -19.34 4.84
N GLY A 168 -11.94 -19.30 4.95
CA GLY A 168 -12.66 -19.23 6.22
C GLY A 168 -12.75 -17.83 6.83
N TRP A 169 -12.50 -16.76 6.05
CA TRP A 169 -12.70 -15.40 6.51
C TRP A 169 -14.14 -14.95 6.30
N ASP A 170 -14.70 -14.29 7.31
CA ASP A 170 -15.88 -13.46 7.18
C ASP A 170 -15.49 -12.10 6.62
N VAL A 171 -16.05 -11.73 5.47
CA VAL A 171 -15.80 -10.45 4.78
C VAL A 171 -17.08 -9.65 4.88
N VAL A 172 -17.05 -8.63 5.74
CA VAL A 172 -18.21 -7.83 6.13
C VAL A 172 -18.19 -6.48 5.42
N ASP A 173 -19.25 -6.18 4.67
CA ASP A 173 -19.46 -4.84 4.13
C ASP A 173 -19.85 -3.88 5.27
N VAL A 174 -19.09 -2.80 5.41
CA VAL A 174 -19.33 -1.79 6.47
C VAL A 174 -20.51 -0.86 6.11
N PRO A 175 -21.21 -0.28 7.10
CA PRO A 175 -22.23 0.72 6.82
C PRO A 175 -21.64 1.98 6.16
N ILE A 176 -22.48 2.68 5.40
CA ILE A 176 -22.11 3.95 4.77
C ILE A 176 -21.86 5.01 5.85
N PRO A 177 -20.76 5.79 5.78
CA PRO A 177 -20.51 6.88 6.70
C PRO A 177 -21.66 7.89 6.74
N LEU A 178 -22.06 8.32 7.94
CA LEU A 178 -23.01 9.41 8.13
C LEU A 178 -22.29 10.76 7.95
N MET A 179 -21.95 11.09 6.69
CA MET A 179 -21.40 12.41 6.33
C MET A 179 -22.35 13.10 5.35
N ASN A 180 -22.67 14.37 5.60
CA ASN A 180 -23.34 15.21 4.60
C ASN A 180 -22.38 15.39 3.41
N LYS A 181 -22.86 15.08 2.20
CA LYS A 181 -22.12 15.31 0.96
C LYS A 181 -21.92 16.79 0.69
#